data_AF-A0AAD5X7E7-F1
#
_entry.id   AF-A0AAD5X7E7-F1
#
_cell.length_a   1.000
_cell.length_b   1.000
_cell.length_c   1.000
_cell.angle_alpha   90.00
_cell.angle_beta   90.00
_cell.angle_gamma   90.00
#
_symmetry.space_group_name_H-M   'P 1'
#
loop_
_entity.id
_entity.type
_entity.pdbx_description
1 polymer ?
#
loop_
_entity_poly.entity_id
_entity_poly.type
_entity_poly.pdbx_seq_one_letter_code
_entity_poly.pdbx_strand_id
1 'polypeptide(L)'
;GEYEFWRGVVRGKEKNGRRNGMSGAGMEVKKMMDKIPADNAIIGYISTGGFSLAQGETRAVGACLIGGLKQVTEDGLRHKREVVNFVLVRGVTGRICRPATFELLA
;
A
#
# COMPACT_ATOMS: atom_id res chain seq x y z
N GLY A 1 2.92 12.88 -6.17
CA GLY A 1 3.15 11.52 -6.72
C GLY A 1 2.36 10.51 -5.90
N GLU A 2 2.18 9.29 -6.41
CA GLU A 2 1.35 8.23 -5.78
C GLU A 2 1.78 7.93 -4.33
N TYR A 3 3.08 7.84 -4.06
CA TYR A 3 3.62 7.69 -2.71
C TYR A 3 3.20 8.83 -1.75
N GLU A 4 3.30 10.09 -2.18
CA GLU A 4 2.94 11.25 -1.34
C GLU A 4 1.46 11.27 -0.98
N PHE A 5 0.61 10.89 -1.94
CA PHE A 5 -0.81 10.73 -1.71
C PHE A 5 -1.07 9.65 -0.64
N TRP A 6 -0.50 8.46 -0.81
CA TRP A 6 -0.72 7.35 0.12
C TRP A 6 -0.14 7.61 1.51
N ARG A 7 1.04 8.23 1.60
CA ARG A 7 1.62 8.70 2.86
C ARG A 7 0.67 9.66 3.59
N GLY A 8 0.05 10.58 2.86
CA GLY A 8 -0.95 11.50 3.38
C GLY A 8 -2.20 10.78 3.90
N VAL A 9 -2.72 9.80 3.16
CA VAL A 9 -3.90 8.99 3.57
C VAL A 9 -3.61 8.17 4.83
N VAL A 10 -2.45 7.51 4.90
CA VAL A 10 -2.05 6.71 6.07
C VAL A 10 -1.91 7.60 7.31
N ARG A 11 -1.16 8.70 7.23
CA ARG A 11 -1.01 9.67 8.34
C ARG A 11 -2.33 10.36 8.71
N GLY A 12 -3.23 10.56 7.74
CA GLY A 12 -4.56 11.12 7.95
C GLY A 12 -5.43 10.21 8.84
N LYS A 13 -5.31 8.88 8.70
CA LYS A 13 -6.02 7.93 9.57
C LYS A 13 -5.51 7.92 11.00
N GLU A 14 -4.20 8.07 11.22
CA GLU A 14 -3.62 8.15 12.57
C GLU A 14 -4.11 9.39 13.34
N LYS A 15 -4.27 10.52 12.65
CA LYS A 15 -4.75 11.77 13.29
C LYS A 15 -6.28 11.82 13.47
N ASN A 16 -7.04 11.12 12.63
CA ASN A 16 -8.51 11.18 12.61
C ASN A 16 -9.25 10.04 13.33
N GLY A 17 -8.58 9.26 14.19
CA GLY A 17 -9.26 8.35 15.14
C GLY A 17 -10.25 9.02 16.11
N ARG A 18 -10.59 10.32 15.93
CA ARG A 18 -11.48 11.10 16.80
C ARG A 18 -12.53 11.98 16.12
N ARG A 19 -12.67 12.03 14.79
CA ARG A 19 -13.75 12.86 14.18
C ARG A 19 -14.39 12.21 12.95
N ASN A 20 -15.63 11.77 13.13
CA ASN A 20 -16.62 11.68 12.07
C ASN A 20 -16.72 13.04 11.36
N GLY A 21 -16.59 13.05 10.04
CA GLY A 21 -16.72 14.26 9.23
C GLY A 21 -16.43 14.00 7.75
N MET A 22 -17.44 13.51 7.03
CA MET A 22 -17.47 13.43 5.56
C MET A 22 -17.35 14.83 4.95
N SER A 23 -16.22 15.13 4.32
CA SER A 23 -16.06 16.25 3.38
C SER A 23 -15.22 15.80 2.18
N GLY A 24 -15.32 16.49 1.05
CA GLY A 24 -14.97 16.06 -0.32
C GLY A 24 -13.63 15.35 -0.60
N ALA A 25 -12.69 15.36 0.34
CA ALA A 25 -11.47 14.53 0.31
C ALA A 25 -11.75 13.03 0.19
N GLY A 26 -12.88 12.54 0.74
CA GLY A 26 -13.24 11.11 0.66
C GLY A 26 -13.51 10.61 -0.76
N MET A 27 -13.99 11.48 -1.65
CA MET A 27 -14.31 11.11 -3.04
C MET A 27 -13.05 11.04 -3.91
N GLU A 28 -12.11 11.97 -3.73
CA GLU A 28 -10.80 11.91 -4.40
C GLU A 28 -9.97 10.72 -3.94
N VAL A 29 -10.00 10.40 -2.65
CA VAL A 29 -9.35 9.21 -2.13
C VAL A 29 -9.94 7.96 -2.78
N LYS A 30 -11.27 7.82 -2.80
CA LYS A 30 -11.93 6.68 -3.45
C LYS A 30 -11.55 6.53 -4.92
N LYS A 31 -11.42 7.65 -5.66
CA LYS A 31 -11.02 7.65 -7.07
C LYS A 31 -9.56 7.24 -7.29
N MET A 32 -8.64 7.62 -6.39
CA MET A 32 -7.24 7.14 -6.46
C MET A 32 -7.10 5.68 -6.01
N MET A 33 -7.95 5.23 -5.08
CA MET A 33 -7.97 3.84 -4.64
C MET A 33 -8.54 2.89 -5.71
N ASP A 34 -9.54 3.33 -6.48
CA ASP A 34 -10.23 2.55 -7.52
C ASP A 34 -9.51 2.65 -8.88
N LYS A 35 -8.26 2.19 -8.91
CA LYS A 35 -7.45 2.15 -10.13
C LYS A 35 -6.88 0.76 -10.34
N ILE A 36 -7.12 0.20 -11.52
CA ILE A 36 -6.46 -1.03 -11.95
C ILE A 36 -5.00 -0.67 -12.31
N PRO A 37 -3.99 -1.26 -11.66
CA PRO A 37 -2.60 -1.05 -12.03
C PRO A 37 -2.35 -1.58 -13.45
N ALA A 38 -1.40 -0.99 -14.16
CA ALA A 38 -0.93 -1.56 -15.41
C ALA A 38 -0.31 -2.95 -15.16
N ASP A 39 -0.43 -3.87 -16.12
CA ASP A 39 0.00 -5.26 -15.93
C ASP A 39 1.49 -5.37 -15.58
N ASN A 40 2.31 -4.46 -16.11
CA ASN A 40 3.74 -4.37 -15.82
C ASN A 40 4.08 -3.85 -14.41
N ALA A 41 3.11 -3.35 -13.65
CA ALA A 41 3.31 -2.88 -12.27
C ALA A 41 3.10 -4.01 -11.24
N ILE A 42 2.63 -5.18 -11.66
CA ILE A 42 2.45 -6.34 -10.77
C ILE A 42 3.79 -7.03 -10.59
N ILE A 43 4.32 -6.97 -9.36
CA ILE A 43 5.63 -7.54 -9.02
C ILE A 43 5.53 -8.86 -8.25
N GLY A 44 4.34 -9.36 -7.95
CA GLY A 44 4.17 -10.57 -7.16
C GLY A 44 2.73 -10.89 -6.78
N TYR A 45 2.56 -12.01 -6.08
CA TYR A 45 1.28 -12.52 -5.63
C TYR A 45 1.34 -12.93 -4.16
N ILE A 46 0.29 -12.61 -3.42
CA ILE A 46 0.08 -13.05 -2.04
C ILE A 46 -0.47 -14.48 -2.07
N SER A 47 0.16 -15.38 -1.32
CA SER A 47 -0.30 -16.76 -1.15
C SER A 47 -1.18 -16.90 0.09
N THR A 48 -0.79 -16.27 1.19
CA THR A 48 -1.53 -16.32 2.46
C THR A 48 -1.66 -14.91 3.03
N GLY A 49 -2.85 -14.57 3.52
CA GLY A 49 -3.12 -13.28 4.12
C GLY A 49 -4.18 -13.38 5.20
N GLY A 50 -4.01 -12.64 6.29
CA GLY A 50 -4.92 -12.67 7.43
C GLY A 50 -4.82 -11.40 8.27
N PHE A 51 -5.88 -11.13 9.03
CA PHE A 51 -5.86 -10.08 10.03
C PHE A 51 -5.29 -10.63 11.34
N SER A 52 -4.22 -10.01 11.84
CA SER A 52 -3.61 -10.34 13.12
C SER A 52 -4.34 -9.58 14.23
N LEU A 53 -5.14 -10.28 15.04
CA LEU A 53 -5.80 -9.68 16.21
C LEU A 53 -4.79 -9.19 17.26
N ALA A 54 -3.62 -9.85 17.36
CA ALA A 54 -2.58 -9.48 18.31
C ALA A 54 -1.91 -8.14 17.98
N GLN A 55 -1.75 -7.83 16.68
CA GLN A 55 -1.09 -6.60 16.21
C GLN A 55 -2.08 -5.54 15.71
N GLY A 56 -3.36 -5.90 15.55
CA GLY A 56 -4.38 -5.02 15.01
C GLY A 56 -4.18 -4.66 13.53
N GLU A 57 -3.38 -5.45 12.79
CA GLU A 57 -3.01 -5.17 11.41
C GLU A 57 -3.18 -6.40 10.50
N THR A 58 -3.29 -6.16 9.20
CA THR A 58 -3.29 -7.26 8.21
C THR A 58 -1.87 -7.64 7.88
N ARG A 59 -1.58 -8.94 7.92
CA ARG A 59 -0.31 -9.52 7.47
C ARG A 59 -0.53 -10.48 6.33
N ALA A 60 0.43 -10.52 5.43
CA ALA A 60 0.38 -11.39 4.27
C ALA A 60 1.78 -11.86 3.88
N VAL A 61 1.84 -13.08 3.33
CA VAL A 61 3.03 -13.69 2.78
C VAL A 61 2.77 -14.01 1.31
N GLY A 62 3.79 -13.84 0.48
CA GLY A 62 3.68 -14.03 -0.95
C GLY A 62 5.03 -14.25 -1.61
N ALA A 63 4.98 -14.42 -2.93
CA ALA A 63 6.16 -14.51 -3.78
C ALA A 63 6.20 -13.30 -4.72
N CYS A 64 7.39 -12.69 -4.82
CA CYS A 64 7.61 -11.48 -5.59
C CYS A 64 8.87 -11.61 -6.46
N LEU A 65 8.88 -10.89 -7.57
CA LEU A 65 10.05 -10.69 -8.42
C LEU A 65 11.08 -9.85 -7.64
N ILE A 66 12.28 -10.41 -7.44
CA ILE A 66 13.39 -9.73 -6.76
C ILE A 66 13.72 -8.39 -7.45
N GLY A 67 13.72 -8.37 -8.78
CA GLY A 67 13.95 -7.15 -9.55
C GLY A 67 12.92 -6.05 -9.27
N GLY A 68 11.64 -6.43 -9.10
CA GLY A 68 10.58 -5.49 -8.75
C GLY A 68 10.73 -4.92 -7.35
N LEU A 69 11.06 -5.77 -6.36
CA LEU A 69 11.33 -5.31 -4.99
C LEU A 69 12.54 -4.37 -4.94
N LYS A 70 13.62 -4.72 -5.64
CA LYS A 70 14.82 -3.89 -5.74
C LYS A 70 14.50 -2.51 -6.33
N GLN A 71 13.76 -2.47 -7.43
CA GLN A 71 13.36 -1.21 -8.06
C GLN A 71 12.53 -0.33 -7.12
N VAL A 72 11.57 -0.91 -6.38
CA VAL A 72 10.77 -0.17 -5.38
C VAL A 72 11.66 0.45 -4.31
N THR A 73 12.60 -0.32 -3.76
CA THR A 73 13.54 0.15 -2.74
C THR A 73 14.45 1.25 -3.30
N GLU A 74 15.03 1.06 -4.48
CA GLU A 74 15.90 2.05 -5.13
C GLU A 74 15.15 3.35 -5.44
N ASP A 75 13.91 3.26 -5.92
CA ASP A 75 13.05 4.42 -6.14
C ASP A 75 12.74 5.15 -4.83
N GLY A 76 12.52 4.41 -3.74
CA GLY A 76 12.31 4.99 -2.41
C GLY A 76 13.52 5.78 -1.93
N LEU A 77 14.71 5.22 -2.08
CA LEU A 77 15.98 5.87 -1.74
C LEU A 77 16.24 7.10 -2.62
N ARG A 78 16.07 6.96 -3.95
CA ARG A 78 16.29 8.04 -4.93
C ARG A 78 15.46 9.28 -4.62
N HIS A 79 14.22 9.09 -4.18
CA HIS A 79 13.31 10.19 -3.84
C HIS A 79 13.34 10.58 -2.35
N LYS A 80 14.29 10.04 -1.56
CA LYS A 80 14.43 10.31 -0.11
C LYS A 80 13.11 10.10 0.65
N ARG A 81 12.42 9.01 0.35
CA ARG A 81 11.14 8.67 0.98
C ARG A 81 11.36 8.20 2.43
N GLU A 82 10.45 8.61 3.31
CA GLU A 82 10.39 8.15 4.71
C GLU A 82 10.21 6.62 4.80
N VAL A 83 9.38 6.05 3.91
CA VAL A 83 9.14 4.60 3.81
C VAL A 83 9.65 4.11 2.46
N VAL A 84 10.72 3.32 2.49
CA VAL A 84 11.42 2.85 1.29
C VAL A 84 10.79 1.58 0.71
N ASN A 85 10.36 0.64 1.57
CA ASN A 85 9.77 -0.64 1.16
C ASN A 85 8.25 -0.54 0.99
N PHE A 86 7.79 0.44 0.23
CA PHE A 86 6.38 0.77 0.07
C PHE A 86 5.79 0.12 -1.19
N VAL A 87 4.72 -0.65 -1.03
CA VAL A 87 4.01 -1.32 -2.14
C VAL A 87 2.51 -1.13 -2.03
N LEU A 88 1.80 -1.42 -3.13
CA LEU A 88 0.34 -1.46 -3.15
C LEU A 88 -0.14 -2.91 -3.31
N VAL A 89 -1.13 -3.27 -2.52
CA VAL A 89 -1.76 -4.60 -2.52
C VAL A 89 -3.22 -4.46 -2.93
N ARG A 90 -3.68 -5.33 -3.82
CA ARG A 90 -5.10 -5.44 -4.21
C ARG A 90 -5.60 -6.87 -4.04
N GLY A 91 -6.91 -6.99 -3.83
CA GLY A 91 -7.58 -8.27 -3.91
C GLY A 91 -7.72 -8.74 -5.37
N VAL A 92 -7.94 -10.03 -5.56
CA VAL A 92 -8.16 -10.62 -6.89
C VAL A 92 -9.41 -10.06 -7.57
N THR A 93 -10.51 -9.92 -6.82
CA THR A 93 -11.79 -9.37 -7.31
C THR A 93 -11.93 -7.86 -7.11
N GLY A 94 -11.04 -7.26 -6.30
CA GLY A 94 -11.12 -5.85 -5.92
C GLY A 94 -10.29 -4.96 -6.84
N ARG A 95 -10.83 -3.79 -7.18
CA ARG A 95 -10.08 -2.69 -7.83
C ARG A 95 -9.34 -1.79 -6.84
N ILE A 96 -9.64 -1.95 -5.55
CA ILE A 96 -9.09 -1.13 -4.48
C ILE A 96 -7.67 -1.60 -4.16
N CYS A 97 -6.69 -0.75 -4.48
CA CYS A 97 -5.33 -0.86 -4.01
C CYS A 97 -5.22 -0.33 -2.57
N ARG A 98 -4.41 -0.98 -1.74
CA ARG A 98 -4.14 -0.58 -0.34
C ARG A 98 -2.62 -0.48 -0.12
N PRO A 99 -2.15 0.53 0.63
CA PRO A 99 -0.74 0.65 0.95
C PRO A 99 -0.31 -0.46 1.91
N ALA A 100 0.89 -0.99 1.68
CA ALA A 100 1.54 -1.94 2.56
C ALA A 100 3.06 -1.70 2.55
N THR A 101 3.72 -2.19 3.59
CA THR A 101 5.17 -2.36 3.61
C THR A 101 5.51 -3.83 3.43
N PHE A 102 6.72 -4.11 2.96
CA PHE A 102 7.22 -5.48 2.87
C PHE A 102 8.56 -5.65 3.60
N GLU A 103 8.80 -6.88 4.01
CA GLU A 103 10.10 -7.37 4.48
C GLU A 103 10.41 -8.67 3.74
N LEU A 104 11.69 -8.96 3.56
CA LEU A 104 12.15 -10.23 2.98
C LEU A 104 12.26 -11.25 4.10
N LEU A 105 11.58 -12.39 3.95
CA LEU A 105 11.74 -13.53 4.84
C LEU A 105 13.04 -14.26 4.44
N ALA A 106 13.89 -14.51 5.43
CA ALA A 106 15.14 -15.25 5.30
C ALA A 106 14.92 -16.76 5.47
#